data_AF-A0A135ZBS0-F1
#
_entry.id   AF-A0A135ZBS0-F1
#
_cell.length_a   1.000
_cell.length_b   1.000
_cell.length_c   1.000
_cell.angle_alpha   90.00
_cell.angle_beta   90.00
_cell.angle_gamma   90.00
#
_symmetry.space_group_name_H-M   'P 1'
#
loop_
_entity.id
_entity.type
_entity.pdbx_description
1 polymer ?
#
loop_
_entity_poly.entity_id
_entity_poly.type
_entity_poly.pdbx_seq_one_letter_code
_entity_poly.pdbx_strand_id
1 'polypeptide(L)'
;MVEYELKGLFNQNTLSTSDISNNNNYNNQQLFDHIIRGNANSEMLTYLLNMNHQRLNDFKSMHQYNYGNFASLMNSVEQYNEIENDETILLPKPLRIKNKLQQVLKKRKSVRNYIGLSCDLRELSTILMYSFGISGRKENFGGIVASMRYYASGGALYPISVIIYINKVDGLKKGLYLYQPMYHSLLPLNIKTQIDINKLFVGSNIDVKNSSFFVFYKYAISSTYLKYGELSLANILIEAGMMAQNFSLVTTACGFGSCPIAGYNKRFIEDICNLDHVNEHIIFTESCGRNE
;
A
#
# COMPACT_ATOMS: atom_id res chain seq x y z
N MET A 1 -35.26 24.52 18.66
CA MET A 1 -34.84 23.26 19.32
C MET A 1 -35.43 22.13 18.51
N VAL A 2 -34.59 21.39 17.79
CA VAL A 2 -35.00 20.16 17.12
C VAL A 2 -34.33 19.04 17.89
N GLU A 3 -35.13 18.18 18.52
CA GLU A 3 -34.67 16.96 19.18
C GLU A 3 -34.16 15.99 18.12
N TYR A 4 -32.92 15.52 18.29
CA TYR A 4 -32.37 14.45 17.47
C TYR A 4 -32.38 13.16 18.30
N GLU A 5 -33.13 12.17 17.81
CA GLU A 5 -33.08 10.79 18.31
C GLU A 5 -31.83 10.10 17.72
N LEU A 6 -30.94 9.63 18.59
CA LEU A 6 -29.65 9.06 18.21
C LEU A 6 -29.85 7.66 17.58
N LYS A 7 -29.75 7.56 16.25
CA LYS A 7 -29.64 6.27 15.55
C LYS A 7 -28.41 6.25 14.63
N GLY A 8 -27.45 5.40 14.98
CA GLY A 8 -26.43 4.89 14.05
C GLY A 8 -25.08 5.62 14.05
N LEU A 9 -24.06 4.93 14.55
CA LEU A 9 -22.64 5.30 14.49
C LEU A 9 -22.11 5.28 13.03
N PHE A 10 -22.36 6.33 12.23
CA PHE A 10 -21.69 6.49 10.92
C PHE A 10 -21.44 7.94 10.45
N ASN A 11 -21.66 8.96 11.28
CA ASN A 11 -21.47 10.37 10.89
C ASN A 11 -20.26 11.10 11.51
N GLN A 12 -19.30 10.41 12.12
CA GLN A 12 -18.22 11.09 12.88
C GLN A 12 -16.94 11.44 12.10
N ASN A 13 -16.77 11.06 10.84
CA ASN A 13 -15.54 11.40 10.07
C ASN A 13 -15.75 12.40 8.92
N THR A 14 -16.95 12.94 8.76
CA THR A 14 -17.16 14.12 7.94
C THR A 14 -17.45 15.26 8.89
N LEU A 15 -16.44 16.09 9.18
CA LEU A 15 -16.65 17.43 9.73
C LEU A 15 -17.36 18.25 8.65
N SER A 16 -18.68 18.05 8.52
CA SER A 16 -19.56 19.04 7.91
C SER A 16 -19.67 20.19 8.90
N THR A 17 -18.65 21.04 8.95
CA THR A 17 -18.81 22.35 9.57
C THR A 17 -19.81 23.11 8.72
N SER A 18 -20.95 23.48 9.31
CA SER A 18 -21.77 24.55 8.74
C SER A 18 -20.85 25.74 8.55
N ASP A 19 -20.64 26.15 7.31
CA ASP A 19 -19.80 27.29 6.98
C ASP A 19 -20.57 28.56 7.37
N ILE A 20 -20.59 28.88 8.69
CA ILE A 20 -21.26 30.06 9.24
C ILE A 20 -20.57 31.34 8.72
N SER A 21 -19.34 31.22 8.20
CA SER A 21 -18.65 32.26 7.43
C SER A 21 -19.19 32.46 6.01
N ASN A 22 -19.93 31.50 5.44
CA ASN A 22 -20.58 31.59 4.14
C ASN A 22 -21.94 32.31 4.22
N ASN A 23 -22.05 33.35 5.05
CA ASN A 23 -23.16 34.30 4.96
C ASN A 23 -23.08 35.18 3.70
N ASN A 24 -21.95 35.14 2.99
CA ASN A 24 -21.77 35.74 1.67
C ASN A 24 -21.19 34.66 0.74
N ASN A 25 -21.90 34.31 -0.34
CA ASN A 25 -21.52 33.33 -1.36
C ASN A 25 -20.11 33.58 -1.94
N TYR A 26 -19.06 33.09 -1.26
CA TYR A 26 -17.72 33.12 -1.83
C TYR A 26 -17.53 31.90 -2.72
N ASN A 27 -17.23 32.13 -3.99
CA ASN A 27 -16.71 31.05 -4.85
C ASN A 27 -15.27 30.71 -4.44
N ASN A 28 -14.76 29.56 -4.89
CA ASN A 28 -13.41 29.10 -4.54
C ASN A 28 -12.30 30.12 -4.86
N GLN A 29 -12.51 31.00 -5.84
CA GLN A 29 -11.54 32.04 -6.20
C GLN A 29 -11.48 33.13 -5.12
N GLN A 30 -12.62 33.61 -4.64
CA GLN A 30 -12.66 34.61 -3.56
C GLN A 30 -12.17 34.01 -2.24
N LEU A 31 -12.54 32.77 -1.93
CA LEU A 31 -12.01 32.08 -0.75
C LEU A 31 -10.49 31.97 -0.81
N PHE A 32 -9.93 31.60 -1.97
CA PHE A 32 -8.48 31.55 -2.18
C PHE A 32 -7.80 32.91 -1.97
N ASP A 33 -8.36 34.01 -2.52
CA ASP A 33 -7.84 35.36 -2.31
C ASP A 33 -7.83 35.75 -0.81
N HIS A 34 -8.87 35.37 -0.07
CA HIS A 34 -8.93 35.59 1.37
C HIS A 34 -7.91 34.75 2.13
N ILE A 35 -7.68 33.50 1.73
CA ILE A 35 -6.66 32.65 2.35
C ILE A 35 -5.26 33.22 2.13
N ILE A 36 -4.92 33.64 0.91
CA ILE A 36 -3.61 34.24 0.59
C ILE A 36 -3.36 35.55 1.38
N ARG A 37 -4.42 36.31 1.65
CA ARG A 37 -4.35 37.54 2.46
C ARG A 37 -4.37 37.29 3.98
N GLY A 38 -4.47 36.04 4.42
CA GLY A 38 -4.55 35.69 5.86
C GLY A 38 -5.92 35.98 6.49
N ASN A 39 -6.95 36.22 5.69
CA ASN A 39 -8.30 36.55 6.15
C ASN A 39 -9.23 35.33 6.26
N ALA A 40 -8.77 34.15 5.83
CA ALA A 40 -9.49 32.89 5.94
C ALA A 40 -8.50 31.73 6.15
N ASN A 41 -8.94 30.69 6.86
CA ASN A 41 -8.16 29.47 7.07
C ASN A 41 -8.54 28.41 6.04
N SER A 42 -7.59 27.53 5.71
CA SER A 42 -7.86 26.34 4.89
C SER A 42 -7.10 25.17 5.47
N GLU A 43 -7.81 24.15 5.92
CA GLU A 43 -7.22 22.92 6.46
C GLU A 43 -6.29 22.24 5.45
N MET A 44 -6.64 22.29 4.16
CA MET A 44 -5.81 21.76 3.06
C MET A 44 -4.50 22.56 2.92
N LEU A 45 -4.55 23.89 3.01
CA LEU A 45 -3.34 24.72 3.00
C LEU A 45 -2.54 24.58 4.29
N THR A 46 -3.18 24.49 5.46
CA THR A 46 -2.51 24.19 6.74
C THR A 46 -1.79 22.85 6.66
N TYR A 47 -2.40 21.82 6.10
CA TYR A 47 -1.76 20.52 5.84
C TYR A 47 -0.54 20.66 4.93
N LEU A 48 -0.67 21.37 3.80
CA LEU A 48 0.46 21.61 2.89
C LEU A 48 1.55 22.52 3.46
N LEU A 49 1.22 23.46 4.36
CA LEU A 49 2.18 24.31 5.05
C LEU A 49 2.90 23.53 6.15
N ASN A 50 2.22 22.60 6.83
CA ASN A 50 2.85 21.67 7.77
C ASN A 50 3.85 20.74 7.06
N MET A 51 3.62 20.43 5.77
CA MET A 51 4.61 19.73 4.94
C MET A 51 5.89 20.56 4.68
N ASN A 52 5.82 21.90 4.77
CA ASN A 52 6.99 22.79 4.69
C ASN A 52 7.69 23.01 6.03
N HIS A 53 7.07 22.63 7.15
CA HIS A 53 7.64 22.81 8.48
C HIS A 53 8.57 21.65 8.86
N GLN A 54 9.77 21.63 8.28
CA GLN A 54 10.84 20.72 8.70
C GLN A 54 11.58 21.30 9.91
N ARG A 55 11.60 20.56 11.02
CA ARG A 55 12.32 20.95 12.23
C ARG A 55 13.81 20.70 12.04
N LEU A 56 14.65 21.40 12.81
CA LEU A 56 16.10 21.14 12.82
C LEU A 56 16.44 19.66 13.11
N ASN A 57 15.63 18.99 13.92
CA ASN A 57 15.80 17.56 14.20
C ASN A 57 15.58 16.67 12.97
N ASP A 58 14.65 17.03 12.08
CA ASP A 58 14.39 16.27 10.86
C ASP A 58 15.62 16.36 9.92
N PHE A 59 16.21 17.55 9.78
CA PHE A 59 17.47 17.72 9.03
C PHE A 59 18.65 16.98 9.65
N LYS A 60 18.80 17.07 10.98
CA LYS A 60 19.85 16.32 11.71
C LYS A 60 19.71 14.82 11.48
N SER A 61 18.50 14.28 11.54
CA SER A 61 18.26 12.86 11.31
C SER A 61 18.57 12.45 9.88
N MET A 62 18.06 13.19 8.88
CA MET A 62 18.39 12.93 7.47
C MET A 62 19.89 12.96 7.23
N HIS A 63 20.60 13.93 7.81
CA HIS A 63 22.06 14.03 7.71
C HIS A 63 22.74 12.83 8.36
N GLN A 64 22.31 12.41 9.56
CA GLN A 64 22.84 11.24 10.25
C GLN A 64 22.64 9.95 9.45
N TYR A 65 21.44 9.75 8.87
CA TYR A 65 21.14 8.61 8.00
C TYR A 65 22.02 8.58 6.76
N ASN A 66 22.26 9.75 6.15
CA ASN A 66 23.07 9.85 4.94
C ASN A 66 24.56 9.66 5.25
N TYR A 67 25.08 10.32 6.30
CA TYR A 67 26.48 10.21 6.72
C TYR A 67 26.82 8.80 7.20
N GLY A 68 25.96 8.20 8.04
CA GLY A 68 26.13 6.85 8.56
C GLY A 68 25.69 5.74 7.58
N ASN A 69 25.14 6.11 6.42
CA ASN A 69 24.62 5.18 5.41
C ASN A 69 23.62 4.14 5.96
N PHE A 70 22.82 4.54 6.96
CA PHE A 70 21.98 3.62 7.73
C PHE A 70 20.88 2.98 6.88
N ALA A 71 20.37 3.69 5.86
CA ALA A 71 19.35 3.13 4.99
C ALA A 71 19.90 1.93 4.19
N SER A 72 21.11 2.07 3.62
CA SER A 72 21.78 0.98 2.92
C SER A 72 22.15 -0.16 3.87
N LEU A 73 22.56 0.16 5.10
CA LEU A 73 22.83 -0.85 6.13
C LEU A 73 21.57 -1.67 6.45
N MET A 74 20.45 -1.00 6.75
CA MET A 74 19.16 -1.65 7.03
C MET A 74 18.72 -2.54 5.86
N ASN A 75 18.86 -2.04 4.62
CA ASN A 75 18.54 -2.81 3.43
C ASN A 75 19.48 -4.03 3.27
N SER A 76 20.78 -3.88 3.52
CA SER A 76 21.74 -4.99 3.40
C SER A 76 21.49 -6.14 4.37
N VAL A 77 20.83 -5.86 5.50
CA VAL A 77 20.46 -6.85 6.53
C VAL A 77 19.00 -7.28 6.45
N GLU A 78 18.23 -6.80 5.47
CA GLU A 78 16.79 -7.07 5.34
C GLU A 78 16.48 -8.58 5.26
N GLN A 79 17.38 -9.36 4.65
CA GLN A 79 17.27 -10.82 4.58
C GLN A 79 17.16 -11.49 5.96
N TYR A 80 17.75 -10.92 7.00
CA TYR A 80 17.69 -11.48 8.36
C TYR A 80 16.35 -11.22 9.07
N ASN A 81 15.52 -10.33 8.54
CA ASN A 81 14.17 -10.10 9.06
C ASN A 81 13.16 -11.11 8.48
N GLU A 82 13.55 -11.85 7.44
CA GLU A 82 12.70 -12.84 6.80
C GLU A 82 12.75 -14.18 7.54
N ILE A 83 11.59 -14.82 7.65
CA ILE A 83 11.43 -16.09 8.36
C ILE A 83 11.53 -17.22 7.34
N GLU A 84 12.37 -18.21 7.63
CA GLU A 84 12.46 -19.45 6.87
C GLU A 84 12.21 -20.61 7.85
N ASN A 85 11.00 -21.17 7.79
CA ASN A 85 10.56 -22.29 8.62
C ASN A 85 9.76 -23.29 7.76
N ASP A 86 9.31 -24.40 8.37
CA ASP A 86 8.56 -25.45 7.68
C ASP A 86 7.25 -24.98 7.04
N GLU A 87 6.69 -23.85 7.50
CA GLU A 87 5.47 -23.26 6.96
C GLU A 87 5.74 -22.32 5.77
N THR A 88 6.99 -21.90 5.58
CA THR A 88 7.39 -20.95 4.55
C THR A 88 7.34 -21.60 3.17
N ILE A 89 6.60 -20.97 2.24
CA ILE A 89 6.38 -21.49 0.90
C ILE A 89 7.27 -20.73 -0.08
N LEU A 90 8.34 -21.37 -0.55
CA LEU A 90 9.17 -20.83 -1.64
C LEU A 90 8.37 -20.76 -2.94
N LEU A 91 8.36 -19.60 -3.58
CA LEU A 91 7.68 -19.42 -4.85
C LEU A 91 8.55 -19.97 -5.99
N PRO A 92 7.95 -20.55 -7.04
CA PRO A 92 8.68 -21.04 -8.20
C PRO A 92 9.41 -19.90 -8.92
N LYS A 93 10.30 -20.24 -9.86
CA LYS A 93 10.96 -19.22 -10.67
C LYS A 93 9.93 -18.44 -11.51
N PRO A 94 9.94 -17.10 -11.48
CA PRO A 94 8.99 -16.27 -12.22
C PRO A 94 9.20 -16.40 -13.73
N LEU A 95 8.11 -16.31 -14.48
CA LEU A 95 8.12 -16.29 -15.94
C LEU A 95 8.67 -14.95 -16.46
N ARG A 96 9.09 -14.91 -17.72
CA ARG A 96 9.45 -13.65 -18.37
C ARG A 96 8.21 -12.99 -18.95
N ILE A 97 7.94 -11.74 -18.55
CA ILE A 97 6.91 -10.91 -19.18
C ILE A 97 7.41 -10.43 -20.55
N LYS A 98 6.68 -10.76 -21.62
CA LYS A 98 7.06 -10.45 -23.01
C LYS A 98 6.32 -9.26 -23.62
N ASN A 99 5.24 -8.81 -22.96
CA ASN A 99 4.38 -7.75 -23.47
C ASN A 99 5.13 -6.42 -23.54
N LYS A 100 4.89 -5.64 -24.61
CA LYS A 100 5.45 -4.29 -24.74
C LYS A 100 4.72 -3.35 -23.78
N LEU A 101 5.46 -2.48 -23.08
CA LEU A 101 4.90 -1.52 -22.13
C LEU A 101 3.74 -0.70 -22.72
N GLN A 102 3.87 -0.21 -23.96
CA GLN A 102 2.81 0.54 -24.63
C GLN A 102 1.49 -0.26 -24.76
N GLN A 103 1.57 -1.55 -25.03
CA GLN A 103 0.38 -2.41 -25.13
C GLN A 103 -0.27 -2.60 -23.77
N VAL A 104 0.55 -2.80 -22.73
CA VAL A 104 0.08 -2.94 -21.34
C VAL A 104 -0.63 -1.65 -20.89
N LEU A 105 -0.03 -0.48 -21.14
CA LEU A 105 -0.63 0.82 -20.80
C LEU A 105 -1.99 1.03 -21.46
N LYS A 106 -2.15 0.63 -22.73
CA LYS A 106 -3.42 0.73 -23.46
C LYS A 106 -4.49 -0.24 -22.94
N LYS A 107 -4.08 -1.43 -22.50
CA LYS A 107 -5.01 -2.46 -21.99
C LYS A 107 -5.41 -2.24 -20.54
N ARG A 108 -4.51 -1.67 -19.73
CA ARG A 108 -4.69 -1.52 -18.29
C ARG A 108 -5.95 -0.71 -17.99
N LYS A 109 -6.86 -1.32 -17.25
CA LYS A 109 -8.10 -0.75 -16.73
C LYS A 109 -8.41 -1.40 -15.39
N SER A 110 -9.18 -0.73 -14.54
CA SER A 110 -9.65 -1.33 -13.29
C SER A 110 -10.71 -2.38 -13.59
N VAL A 111 -10.42 -3.64 -13.27
CA VAL A 111 -11.33 -4.77 -13.44
C VAL A 111 -11.96 -5.12 -12.11
N ARG A 112 -13.29 -5.20 -12.08
CA ARG A 112 -14.04 -5.44 -10.84
C ARG A 112 -14.81 -6.77 -10.81
N ASN A 113 -15.02 -7.38 -11.97
CA ASN A 113 -15.70 -8.66 -12.14
C ASN A 113 -14.69 -9.69 -12.63
N TYR A 114 -14.76 -10.91 -12.09
CA TYR A 114 -13.79 -11.96 -12.38
C TYR A 114 -14.51 -13.25 -12.78
N ILE A 115 -13.88 -14.05 -13.64
CA ILE A 115 -14.46 -15.31 -14.13
C ILE A 115 -14.28 -16.48 -13.16
N GLY A 116 -13.53 -16.28 -12.07
CA GLY A 116 -13.42 -17.25 -10.99
C GLY A 116 -12.50 -18.44 -11.26
N LEU A 117 -11.76 -18.42 -12.36
CA LEU A 117 -10.66 -19.35 -12.65
C LEU A 117 -9.48 -19.13 -11.68
N SER A 118 -8.77 -20.22 -11.36
CA SER A 118 -7.60 -20.18 -10.50
C SER A 118 -6.42 -19.46 -11.19
N CYS A 119 -5.57 -18.88 -10.35
CA CYS A 119 -4.24 -18.40 -10.72
C CYS A 119 -3.25 -19.54 -10.47
N ASP A 120 -2.41 -19.88 -11.46
CA ASP A 120 -1.34 -20.84 -11.26
C ASP A 120 -0.27 -20.26 -10.30
N LEU A 121 0.38 -21.13 -9.51
CA LEU A 121 1.39 -20.68 -8.54
C LEU A 121 2.55 -19.92 -9.21
N ARG A 122 2.93 -20.30 -10.44
CA ARG A 122 3.97 -19.61 -11.21
C ARG A 122 3.50 -18.27 -11.76
N GLU A 123 2.22 -18.12 -12.06
CA GLU A 123 1.62 -16.83 -12.41
C GLU A 123 1.63 -15.88 -11.20
N LEU A 124 1.21 -16.36 -10.03
CA LEU A 124 1.31 -15.60 -8.78
C LEU A 124 2.76 -15.19 -8.50
N SER A 125 3.71 -16.13 -8.55
CA SER A 125 5.14 -15.86 -8.41
C SER A 125 5.61 -14.75 -9.36
N THR A 126 5.24 -14.83 -10.63
CA THR A 126 5.60 -13.83 -11.65
C THR A 126 5.05 -12.46 -11.28
N ILE A 127 3.78 -12.39 -10.88
CA ILE A 127 3.14 -11.14 -10.48
C ILE A 127 3.85 -10.55 -9.26
N LEU A 128 4.09 -11.33 -8.22
CA LEU A 128 4.71 -10.84 -6.98
C LEU A 128 6.16 -10.41 -7.18
N MET A 129 6.94 -11.17 -7.98
CA MET A 129 8.33 -10.81 -8.27
C MET A 129 8.42 -9.42 -8.91
N TYR A 130 7.72 -9.20 -10.03
CA TYR A 130 7.85 -7.93 -10.76
C TYR A 130 7.09 -6.78 -10.14
N SER A 131 6.10 -7.05 -9.28
CA SER A 131 5.36 -6.01 -8.57
C SER A 131 6.11 -5.53 -7.32
N PHE A 132 6.62 -6.46 -6.52
CA PHE A 132 7.07 -6.19 -5.15
C PHE A 132 8.44 -6.79 -4.80
N GLY A 133 8.97 -7.72 -5.62
CA GLY A 133 10.21 -8.44 -5.34
C GLY A 133 11.48 -7.62 -5.58
N ILE A 134 12.60 -8.27 -5.24
CA ILE A 134 13.95 -7.75 -5.49
C ILE A 134 14.26 -7.80 -6.99
N SER A 135 14.64 -6.66 -7.55
CA SER A 135 15.23 -6.60 -8.87
C SER A 135 16.66 -7.13 -8.82
N GLY A 136 17.15 -7.72 -9.91
CA GLY A 136 18.55 -8.15 -10.00
C GLY A 136 19.60 -7.02 -9.93
N ARG A 137 19.17 -5.79 -9.65
CA ARG A 137 20.02 -4.61 -9.50
C ARG A 137 20.49 -4.50 -8.06
N LYS A 138 21.79 -4.30 -7.90
CA LYS A 138 22.44 -3.98 -6.62
C LYS A 138 23.18 -2.66 -6.77
N GLU A 139 23.02 -1.80 -5.79
CA GLU A 139 23.68 -0.49 -5.76
C GLU A 139 24.67 -0.43 -4.60
N ASN A 140 25.84 0.15 -4.85
CA ASN A 140 26.87 0.34 -3.83
C ASN A 140 26.84 1.78 -3.34
N PHE A 141 26.48 1.94 -2.07
CA PHE A 141 26.52 3.22 -1.38
C PHE A 141 27.66 3.16 -0.38
N GLY A 142 28.78 3.83 -0.65
CA GLY A 142 29.88 3.96 0.33
C GLY A 142 30.42 2.64 0.89
N GLY A 143 30.45 1.56 0.10
CA GLY A 143 30.91 0.23 0.49
C GLY A 143 29.81 -0.72 0.96
N ILE A 144 28.57 -0.26 1.13
CA ILE A 144 27.41 -1.09 1.49
C ILE A 144 26.61 -1.39 0.23
N VAL A 145 26.35 -2.67 -0.01
CA VAL A 145 25.57 -3.13 -1.16
C VAL A 145 24.11 -3.28 -0.77
N ALA A 146 23.24 -2.50 -1.41
CA ALA A 146 21.80 -2.53 -1.23
C ALA A 146 21.10 -3.25 -2.39
N SER A 147 20.09 -4.05 -2.08
CA SER A 147 19.20 -4.72 -3.04
C SER A 147 18.06 -3.78 -3.44
N MET A 148 17.85 -3.61 -4.74
CA MET A 148 16.85 -2.69 -5.26
C MET A 148 15.59 -3.43 -5.68
N ARG A 149 14.41 -2.81 -5.58
CA ARG A 149 13.12 -3.36 -6.06
C ARG A 149 12.74 -2.86 -7.46
N TYR A 150 11.63 -3.35 -8.02
CA TYR A 150 11.09 -2.89 -9.31
C TYR A 150 10.33 -1.55 -9.23
N TYR A 151 10.21 -0.98 -8.04
CA TYR A 151 9.66 0.34 -7.77
C TYR A 151 10.66 1.17 -6.95
N ALA A 152 10.51 2.49 -7.00
CA ALA A 152 11.35 3.41 -6.24
C ALA A 152 10.89 3.50 -4.78
N SER A 153 11.82 3.74 -3.86
CA SER A 153 11.52 3.99 -2.45
C SER A 153 12.41 5.09 -1.91
N GLY A 154 11.85 5.94 -1.04
CA GLY A 154 12.57 7.04 -0.41
C GLY A 154 13.79 6.52 0.36
N GLY A 155 14.99 6.83 -0.14
CA GLY A 155 16.23 6.38 0.48
C GLY A 155 16.45 4.87 0.45
N ALA A 156 15.76 4.12 -0.43
CA ALA A 156 15.82 2.66 -0.52
C ALA A 156 15.46 1.93 0.79
N LEU A 157 14.56 2.50 1.59
CA LEU A 157 14.11 1.91 2.86
C LEU A 157 13.05 0.81 2.69
N TYR A 158 12.26 0.87 1.62
CA TYR A 158 11.18 -0.08 1.30
C TYR A 158 10.21 -0.39 2.47
N PRO A 159 9.61 0.65 3.09
CA PRO A 159 8.82 0.52 4.31
C PRO A 159 7.48 -0.22 4.19
N ILE A 160 7.01 -0.49 2.97
CA ILE A 160 5.74 -1.19 2.75
C ILE A 160 5.97 -2.69 2.63
N SER A 161 5.42 -3.43 3.58
CA SER A 161 5.27 -4.88 3.53
C SER A 161 4.00 -5.27 2.79
N VAL A 162 4.02 -6.40 2.09
CA VAL A 162 2.90 -6.88 1.28
C VAL A 162 2.27 -8.10 1.94
N ILE A 163 1.03 -7.96 2.39
CA ILE A 163 0.20 -9.07 2.86
C ILE A 163 -0.75 -9.46 1.74
N ILE A 164 -0.95 -10.75 1.52
CA ILE A 164 -1.76 -11.28 0.42
C ILE A 164 -2.81 -12.20 1.01
N TYR A 165 -4.07 -11.97 0.67
CA TYR A 165 -5.12 -12.95 0.87
C TYR A 165 -5.24 -13.84 -0.35
N ILE A 166 -4.90 -15.12 -0.20
CA ILE A 166 -5.07 -16.14 -1.24
C ILE A 166 -6.51 -16.64 -1.22
N ASN A 167 -7.19 -16.56 -2.37
CA ASN A 167 -8.54 -17.09 -2.55
C ASN A 167 -8.57 -18.27 -3.53
N LYS A 168 -8.18 -18.05 -4.79
CA LYS A 168 -8.18 -19.07 -5.85
C LYS A 168 -6.81 -19.11 -6.53
N VAL A 169 -5.82 -19.64 -5.81
CA VAL A 169 -4.47 -19.89 -6.35
C VAL A 169 -4.16 -21.37 -6.19
N ASP A 170 -3.74 -22.02 -7.26
CA ASP A 170 -3.45 -23.45 -7.27
C ASP A 170 -2.23 -23.76 -6.40
N GLY A 171 -2.31 -24.86 -5.63
CA GLY A 171 -1.25 -25.28 -4.72
C GLY A 171 -1.14 -24.50 -3.40
N LEU A 172 -1.98 -23.48 -3.17
CA LEU A 172 -1.99 -22.72 -1.92
C LEU A 172 -3.33 -22.84 -1.19
N LYS A 173 -3.28 -22.93 0.13
CA LYS A 173 -4.48 -22.88 0.97
C LYS A 173 -5.02 -21.45 1.02
N LYS A 174 -6.34 -21.29 1.10
CA LYS A 174 -6.96 -19.98 1.36
C LYS A 174 -6.49 -19.43 2.70
N GLY A 175 -6.11 -18.15 2.73
CA GLY A 175 -5.59 -17.53 3.95
C GLY A 175 -4.77 -16.28 3.66
N LEU A 176 -4.28 -15.62 4.72
CA LEU A 176 -3.34 -14.51 4.58
C LEU A 176 -1.90 -15.02 4.63
N TYR A 177 -1.05 -14.40 3.83
CA TYR A 177 0.36 -14.67 3.74
C TYR A 177 1.12 -13.35 3.71
N LEU A 178 2.26 -13.29 4.38
CA LEU A 178 3.25 -12.23 4.20
C LEU A 178 4.15 -12.60 3.02
N TYR A 179 4.27 -11.69 2.04
CA TYR A 179 5.24 -11.85 0.97
C TYR A 179 6.62 -11.39 1.42
N GLN A 180 7.60 -12.27 1.23
CA GLN A 180 8.99 -12.12 1.62
C GLN A 180 9.86 -11.92 0.36
N PRO A 181 10.23 -10.67 0.03
CA PRO A 181 10.89 -10.35 -1.25
C PRO A 181 12.31 -10.89 -1.39
N MET A 182 13.07 -11.07 -0.31
CA MET A 182 14.47 -11.54 -0.34
C MET A 182 14.55 -13.02 -0.70
N TYR A 183 13.75 -13.87 -0.05
CA TYR A 183 13.64 -15.30 -0.39
C TYR A 183 12.65 -15.59 -1.52
N HIS A 184 11.89 -14.59 -1.97
CA HIS A 184 10.76 -14.76 -2.89
C HIS A 184 9.83 -15.89 -2.41
N SER A 185 9.26 -15.68 -1.22
CA SER A 185 8.45 -16.68 -0.54
C SER A 185 7.16 -16.10 0.06
N LEU A 186 6.27 -16.98 0.47
CA LEU A 186 5.06 -16.66 1.22
C LEU A 186 5.13 -17.30 2.60
N LEU A 187 5.04 -16.49 3.65
CA LEU A 187 4.89 -16.95 5.02
C LEU A 187 3.41 -16.91 5.41
N PRO A 188 2.79 -18.06 5.73
CA PRO A 188 1.42 -18.07 6.23
C PRO A 188 1.29 -17.25 7.51
N LEU A 189 0.28 -16.39 7.58
CA LEU A 189 -0.06 -15.71 8.83
C LEU A 189 -0.97 -16.63 9.63
N ASN A 190 -0.52 -17.02 10.83
CA ASN A 190 -1.24 -17.95 11.70
C ASN A 190 -2.51 -17.30 12.28
N ILE A 191 -3.61 -17.46 11.56
CA ILE A 191 -4.91 -16.89 11.91
C ILE A 191 -5.80 -17.99 12.48
N LYS A 192 -6.22 -17.80 13.73
CA LYS A 192 -7.01 -18.78 14.48
C LYS A 192 -8.45 -18.90 13.99
N THR A 193 -8.92 -17.93 13.21
CA THR A 193 -10.32 -17.81 12.79
C THR A 193 -10.46 -17.83 11.27
N GLN A 194 -11.56 -18.40 10.78
CA GLN A 194 -11.87 -18.37 9.36
C GLN A 194 -12.19 -16.93 8.93
N ILE A 195 -11.50 -16.46 7.90
CA ILE A 195 -11.67 -15.10 7.37
C ILE A 195 -12.94 -15.05 6.51
N ASP A 196 -13.92 -14.26 6.94
CA ASP A 196 -15.08 -13.93 6.10
C ASP A 196 -14.71 -12.83 5.10
N ILE A 197 -14.36 -13.25 3.90
CA ILE A 197 -13.90 -12.35 2.83
C ILE A 197 -14.94 -11.30 2.42
N ASN A 198 -16.23 -11.57 2.65
CA ASN A 198 -17.29 -10.62 2.29
C ASN A 198 -17.27 -9.38 3.18
N LYS A 199 -16.58 -9.43 4.34
CA LYS A 199 -16.40 -8.30 5.24
C LYS A 199 -15.16 -7.45 4.92
N LEU A 200 -14.28 -7.92 4.02
CA LEU A 200 -13.04 -7.21 3.69
C LEU A 200 -13.30 -5.87 3.02
N PHE A 201 -14.31 -5.81 2.14
CA PHE A 201 -14.60 -4.63 1.33
C PHE A 201 -15.98 -4.06 1.64
N VAL A 202 -16.09 -2.74 1.53
CA VAL A 202 -17.34 -2.01 1.76
C VAL A 202 -18.08 -1.90 0.43
N GLY A 203 -19.35 -2.34 0.43
CA GLY A 203 -20.18 -2.39 -0.76
C GLY A 203 -19.94 -3.62 -1.63
N SER A 204 -20.73 -3.75 -2.69
CA SER A 204 -20.74 -4.89 -3.62
C SER A 204 -20.05 -4.59 -4.95
N ASN A 205 -19.18 -3.58 -4.99
CA ASN A 205 -18.56 -3.08 -6.22
C ASN A 205 -17.35 -3.91 -6.70
N ILE A 206 -16.95 -4.93 -5.95
CA ILE A 206 -15.86 -5.84 -6.32
C ILE A 206 -16.32 -7.28 -6.17
N ASP A 207 -16.03 -8.11 -7.17
CA ASP A 207 -16.32 -9.54 -7.14
C ASP A 207 -15.35 -10.28 -6.22
N VAL A 208 -15.66 -10.24 -4.92
CA VAL A 208 -14.83 -10.86 -3.90
C VAL A 208 -14.75 -12.37 -4.11
N LYS A 209 -15.88 -12.99 -4.47
CA LYS A 209 -16.04 -14.44 -4.59
C LYS A 209 -15.14 -15.04 -5.68
N ASN A 210 -15.01 -14.37 -6.82
CA ASN A 210 -14.26 -14.87 -7.97
C ASN A 210 -12.86 -14.30 -8.13
N SER A 211 -12.43 -13.41 -7.23
CA SER A 211 -11.04 -12.96 -7.15
C SER A 211 -10.06 -14.14 -6.97
N SER A 212 -8.86 -14.02 -7.53
CA SER A 212 -7.77 -14.96 -7.28
C SER A 212 -7.09 -14.65 -5.95
N PHE A 213 -6.81 -13.37 -5.67
CA PHE A 213 -6.21 -12.92 -4.41
C PHE A 213 -6.42 -11.41 -4.20
N PHE A 214 -6.16 -10.95 -2.98
CA PHE A 214 -6.09 -9.54 -2.61
C PHE A 214 -4.72 -9.17 -2.07
N VAL A 215 -4.29 -7.94 -2.30
CA VAL A 215 -3.03 -7.37 -1.82
C VAL A 215 -3.35 -6.28 -0.82
N PHE A 216 -2.67 -6.30 0.33
CA PHE A 216 -2.77 -5.31 1.39
C PHE A 216 -1.38 -4.71 1.62
N TYR A 217 -1.32 -3.39 1.56
CA TYR A 217 -0.10 -2.61 1.73
C TYR A 217 0.01 -2.25 3.21
N LYS A 218 0.84 -3.00 3.95
CA LYS A 218 1.13 -2.77 5.37
C LYS A 218 2.29 -1.81 5.50
N TYR A 219 2.10 -0.73 6.24
CA TYR A 219 3.12 0.26 6.56
C TYR A 219 3.34 0.33 8.06
N ALA A 220 4.61 0.29 8.47
CA ALA A 220 5.03 0.58 9.85
C ALA A 220 5.62 1.99 9.91
N ILE A 221 4.98 2.92 10.63
CA ILE A 221 5.35 4.34 10.68
C ILE A 221 6.82 4.54 11.06
N SER A 222 7.30 3.76 12.05
CA SER A 222 8.67 3.81 12.55
C SER A 222 9.73 3.57 11.46
N SER A 223 9.41 2.82 10.41
CA SER A 223 10.37 2.44 9.36
C SER A 223 10.91 3.63 8.54
N THR A 224 10.16 4.73 8.46
CA THR A 224 10.60 5.95 7.75
C THR A 224 10.60 7.18 8.63
N TYR A 225 9.76 7.25 9.67
CA TYR A 225 9.69 8.40 10.57
C TYR A 225 11.05 8.71 11.21
N LEU A 226 11.82 7.68 11.53
CA LEU A 226 13.16 7.85 12.08
C LEU A 226 14.09 8.64 11.16
N LYS A 227 13.95 8.53 9.83
CA LYS A 227 14.77 9.27 8.85
C LYS A 227 14.13 10.59 8.43
N TYR A 228 12.83 10.56 8.13
CA TYR A 228 12.16 11.64 7.41
C TYR A 228 11.17 12.44 8.25
N GLY A 229 10.91 12.07 9.51
CA GLY A 229 9.94 12.75 10.37
C GLY A 229 8.56 12.85 9.69
N GLU A 230 7.97 14.03 9.68
CA GLU A 230 6.64 14.28 9.08
C GLU A 230 6.60 14.03 7.56
N LEU A 231 7.73 14.18 6.84
CA LEU A 231 7.81 13.92 5.40
C LEU A 231 7.54 12.44 5.04
N SER A 232 7.66 11.55 6.03
CA SER A 232 7.39 10.12 5.90
C SER A 232 6.01 9.84 5.32
N LEU A 233 4.98 10.60 5.73
CA LEU A 233 3.60 10.37 5.27
C LEU A 233 3.44 10.66 3.77
N ALA A 234 4.03 11.72 3.25
CA ALA A 234 3.95 11.98 1.80
C ALA A 234 4.74 10.95 1.00
N ASN A 235 5.95 10.59 1.47
CA ASN A 235 6.78 9.60 0.81
C ASN A 235 6.08 8.24 0.74
N ILE A 236 5.40 7.81 1.81
CA ILE A 236 4.73 6.51 1.84
C ILE A 236 3.51 6.46 0.91
N LEU A 237 2.74 7.55 0.80
CA LEU A 237 1.59 7.61 -0.11
C LEU A 237 2.04 7.57 -1.57
N ILE A 238 3.14 8.26 -1.91
CA ILE A 238 3.75 8.19 -3.24
C ILE A 238 4.27 6.79 -3.51
N GLU A 239 4.94 6.16 -2.55
CA GLU A 239 5.46 4.79 -2.68
C GLU A 239 4.32 3.77 -2.90
N ALA A 240 3.25 3.83 -2.11
CA ALA A 240 2.07 3.00 -2.29
C ALA A 240 1.45 3.17 -3.68
N GLY A 241 1.37 4.41 -4.19
CA GLY A 241 0.90 4.70 -5.54
C GLY A 241 1.80 4.11 -6.64
N MET A 242 3.12 4.20 -6.49
CA MET A 242 4.07 3.58 -7.41
C MET A 242 3.95 2.06 -7.42
N MET A 243 3.85 1.44 -6.24
CA MET A 243 3.68 0.00 -6.12
C MET A 243 2.34 -0.45 -6.73
N ALA A 244 1.24 0.24 -6.44
CA ALA A 244 -0.08 -0.10 -6.96
C ALA A 244 -0.17 0.01 -8.48
N GLN A 245 0.42 1.07 -9.05
CA GLN A 245 0.48 1.20 -10.50
C GLN A 245 1.37 0.11 -11.10
N ASN A 246 2.51 -0.21 -10.49
CA ASN A 246 3.38 -1.28 -10.94
C ASN A 246 2.65 -2.63 -10.93
N PHE A 247 1.97 -2.96 -9.83
CA PHE A 247 1.13 -4.15 -9.71
C PHE A 247 0.08 -4.21 -10.82
N SER A 248 -0.66 -3.12 -11.03
CA SER A 248 -1.68 -3.05 -12.08
C SER A 248 -1.14 -3.23 -13.51
N LEU A 249 0.09 -2.80 -13.78
CA LEU A 249 0.74 -3.04 -15.07
C LEU A 249 1.22 -4.49 -15.20
N VAL A 250 1.79 -5.05 -14.14
CA VAL A 250 2.28 -6.43 -14.11
C VAL A 250 1.13 -7.43 -14.26
N THR A 251 0.03 -7.25 -13.53
CA THR A 251 -1.18 -8.09 -13.65
C THR A 251 -1.74 -8.02 -15.07
N THR A 252 -1.88 -6.82 -15.63
CA THR A 252 -2.35 -6.61 -17.02
C THR A 252 -1.43 -7.34 -18.02
N ALA A 253 -0.10 -7.29 -17.81
CA ALA A 253 0.85 -7.97 -18.67
C ALA A 253 0.79 -9.50 -18.56
N CYS A 254 0.43 -10.03 -17.38
CA CYS A 254 0.20 -11.44 -17.14
C CYS A 254 -1.20 -11.93 -17.56
N GLY A 255 -2.05 -11.05 -18.12
CA GLY A 255 -3.41 -11.42 -18.53
C GLY A 255 -4.43 -11.48 -17.39
N PHE A 256 -4.14 -10.80 -16.28
CA PHE A 256 -5.05 -10.64 -15.14
C PHE A 256 -5.62 -9.22 -15.10
N GLY A 257 -6.81 -9.09 -14.50
CA GLY A 257 -7.38 -7.82 -14.10
C GLY A 257 -7.03 -7.51 -12.65
N SER A 258 -6.79 -6.24 -12.35
CA SER A 258 -6.71 -5.73 -10.98
C SER A 258 -7.59 -4.51 -10.77
N CYS A 259 -7.95 -4.23 -9.52
CA CYS A 259 -8.59 -2.99 -9.14
C CYS A 259 -8.04 -2.50 -7.80
N PRO A 260 -7.57 -1.25 -7.73
CA PRO A 260 -7.33 -0.58 -6.47
C PRO A 260 -8.61 -0.28 -5.72
N ILE A 261 -8.59 -0.49 -4.41
CA ILE A 261 -9.77 -0.40 -3.55
C ILE A 261 -9.43 0.42 -2.30
N ALA A 262 -10.08 1.58 -2.19
CA ALA A 262 -10.02 2.41 -0.99
C ALA A 262 -11.13 2.07 0.02
N GLY A 263 -12.26 1.54 -0.44
CA GLY A 263 -13.39 1.14 0.40
C GLY A 263 -13.21 -0.25 1.00
N TYR A 264 -12.31 -0.40 1.98
CA TYR A 264 -12.11 -1.65 2.72
C TYR A 264 -12.38 -1.47 4.22
N ASN A 265 -12.72 -2.56 4.90
CA ASN A 265 -12.92 -2.56 6.33
C ASN A 265 -11.56 -2.61 7.04
N LYS A 266 -10.95 -1.43 7.22
CA LYS A 266 -9.61 -1.26 7.78
C LYS A 266 -9.45 -1.95 9.14
N ARG A 267 -10.36 -1.69 10.08
CA ARG A 267 -10.30 -2.32 11.42
C ARG A 267 -10.32 -3.83 11.34
N PHE A 268 -11.23 -4.40 10.54
CA PHE A 268 -11.35 -5.85 10.38
C PHE A 268 -10.06 -6.50 9.84
N ILE A 269 -9.46 -5.94 8.78
CA ILE A 269 -8.23 -6.52 8.22
C ILE A 269 -7.03 -6.34 9.17
N GLU A 270 -6.95 -5.22 9.87
CA GLU A 270 -5.87 -4.96 10.83
C GLU A 270 -5.96 -5.89 12.05
N ASP A 271 -7.17 -6.11 12.58
CA ASP A 271 -7.43 -7.05 13.67
C ASP A 271 -7.00 -8.47 13.26
N ILE A 272 -7.36 -8.91 12.05
CA ILE A 272 -7.00 -10.26 11.54
C ILE A 272 -5.47 -10.39 11.36
N CYS A 273 -4.82 -9.33 10.91
CA CYS A 273 -3.37 -9.27 10.76
C CYS A 273 -2.62 -9.09 12.10
N ASN A 274 -3.33 -8.96 13.23
CA ASN A 274 -2.79 -8.63 14.55
C ASN A 274 -1.92 -7.36 14.54
N LEU A 275 -2.36 -6.31 13.83
CA LEU A 275 -1.66 -5.02 13.84
C LEU A 275 -2.02 -4.21 15.11
N ASP A 276 -1.14 -3.31 15.52
CA ASP A 276 -1.31 -2.53 16.75
C ASP A 276 -2.24 -1.30 16.60
N HIS A 277 -2.63 -0.96 15.37
CA HIS A 277 -3.39 0.26 15.00
C HIS A 277 -2.73 1.58 15.41
N VAL A 278 -1.45 1.54 15.78
CA VAL A 278 -0.68 2.71 16.24
C VAL A 278 0.49 2.91 15.30
N ASN A 279 1.43 1.97 15.27
CA ASN A 279 2.59 2.02 14.37
C ASN A 279 2.29 1.32 13.04
N GLU A 280 1.54 0.23 13.06
CA GLU A 280 1.33 -0.63 11.90
C GLU A 280 -0.08 -0.49 11.33
N HIS A 281 -0.16 -0.19 10.04
CA HIS A 281 -1.41 0.14 9.37
C HIS A 281 -1.50 -0.52 8.00
N ILE A 282 -2.69 -0.97 7.63
CA ILE A 282 -3.03 -1.15 6.21
C ILE A 282 -3.36 0.23 5.63
N ILE A 283 -2.62 0.65 4.62
CA ILE A 283 -2.78 1.97 4.00
C ILE A 283 -3.48 1.90 2.64
N PHE A 284 -3.40 0.75 1.96
CA PHE A 284 -3.99 0.57 0.64
C PHE A 284 -4.29 -0.89 0.34
N THR A 285 -5.18 -1.14 -0.61
CA THR A 285 -5.54 -2.50 -1.02
C THR A 285 -5.80 -2.59 -2.52
N GLU A 286 -5.53 -3.76 -3.09
CA GLU A 286 -5.85 -4.09 -4.48
C GLU A 286 -6.42 -5.50 -4.59
N SER A 287 -7.29 -5.71 -5.56
CA SER A 287 -7.80 -7.03 -5.94
C SER A 287 -7.14 -7.50 -7.23
N CYS A 288 -7.07 -8.81 -7.41
CA CYS A 288 -6.60 -9.44 -8.64
C CYS A 288 -7.41 -10.69 -8.97
N GLY A 289 -7.72 -10.87 -10.26
CA GLY A 289 -8.39 -12.06 -10.76
C GLY A 289 -8.41 -12.12 -12.27
N ARG A 290 -8.71 -13.30 -12.82
CA ARG A 290 -8.89 -13.47 -14.27
C ARG A 290 -10.16 -12.78 -14.74
N ASN A 291 -10.08 -12.09 -15.87
CA ASN A 291 -11.16 -11.28 -16.40
C ASN A 291 -11.65 -11.74 -17.78
N GLU A 292 -10.90 -12.65 -18.42
CA GLU A 292 -11.17 -13.31 -19.71
C GLU A 292 -10.56 -14.71 -19.69
#